data_AF-A0A2T5U690-F1
#
_entry.id   AF-A0A2T5U690-F1
#
_cell.length_a   1.000
_cell.length_b   1.000
_cell.length_c   1.000
_cell.angle_alpha   90.00
_cell.angle_beta   90.00
_cell.angle_gamma   90.00
#
_symmetry.space_group_name_H-M   'P 1'
#
loop_
_entity.id
_entity.type
_entity.pdbx_description
1 polymer ?
#
loop_
_entity_poly.entity_id
_entity_poly.type
_entity_poly.pdbx_seq_one_letter_code
_entity_poly.pdbx_strand_id
1 'polypeptide(L)'
;MDLLNEIAEARLGKGFSQTELADRIGVTRLAIARLEAGVGSTARMLAVMNALEVRLSGIARGVTLPEQLRARRLRLGWSVAEVADRSGLTVKTVEVVEAGSGSAASLLKLLTAVAPRAHRSKPAKSSWSFDHTGYDERDKRFTPKWFLDKVVDAFGLIDLDPCGHEQSAVEAKRRIILPECGLAGAWSGRLAWVNPPFSAVVKWMDRASAAWETGEVETIVMLVPARTDSETYQRRVSKNADTLFLGGRIRFESPQGLAWAAPFSLMIVIWGGDESAIERFRELAPSVRMRPWASPS
;
A
#
# COMPACT_ATOMS: atom_id res chain seq x y z
N MET A 1 7.81 25.57 -12.80
CA MET A 1 8.27 24.72 -11.68
C MET A 1 9.78 24.65 -11.74
N ASP A 2 10.44 24.84 -10.60
CA ASP A 2 11.88 24.71 -10.48
C ASP A 2 12.23 23.30 -9.98
N LEU A 3 12.51 22.39 -10.92
CA LEU A 3 12.84 20.99 -10.59
C LEU A 3 14.14 20.88 -9.78
N LEU A 4 15.08 21.82 -9.93
CA LEU A 4 16.34 21.78 -9.19
C LEU A 4 16.10 22.10 -7.72
N ASN A 5 15.27 23.13 -7.45
CA ASN A 5 14.85 23.44 -6.09
C ASN A 5 14.08 22.26 -5.45
N GLU A 6 13.17 21.64 -6.18
CA GLU A 6 12.42 20.46 -5.71
C GLU A 6 13.33 19.26 -5.36
N ILE A 7 14.40 19.05 -6.14
CA ILE A 7 15.43 18.03 -5.87
C ILE A 7 16.20 18.38 -4.59
N ALA A 8 16.62 19.64 -4.43
CA ALA A 8 17.35 20.09 -3.25
C ALA A 8 16.49 19.98 -1.97
N GLU A 9 15.23 20.43 -2.03
CA GLU A 9 14.26 20.29 -0.94
C GLU A 9 13.96 18.83 -0.62
N ALA A 10 13.84 17.95 -1.62
CA ALA A 10 13.66 16.52 -1.40
C ALA A 10 14.85 15.88 -0.69
N ARG A 11 16.07 16.27 -1.06
CA ARG A 11 17.30 15.79 -0.41
C ARG A 11 17.35 16.22 1.05
N LEU A 12 17.13 17.52 1.31
CA LEU A 12 17.12 18.07 2.67
C LEU A 12 15.99 17.46 3.52
N GLY A 13 14.81 17.27 2.96
CA GLY A 13 13.68 16.64 3.65
C GLY A 13 13.91 15.17 4.03
N LYS A 14 14.82 14.47 3.34
CA LYS A 14 15.28 13.11 3.71
C LYS A 14 16.48 13.12 4.66
N GLY A 15 16.99 14.30 5.03
CA GLY A 15 18.16 14.44 5.90
C GLY A 15 19.49 14.12 5.22
N PHE A 16 19.54 14.03 3.90
CA PHE A 16 20.78 13.70 3.19
C PHE A 16 21.64 14.93 2.92
N SER A 17 22.92 14.83 3.27
CA SER A 17 23.97 15.68 2.71
C SER A 17 24.20 15.35 1.23
N GLN A 18 24.87 16.27 0.52
CA GLN A 18 25.28 16.01 -0.87
C GLN A 18 26.24 14.81 -0.97
N THR A 19 27.04 14.56 0.06
CA THR A 19 27.98 13.43 0.10
C THR A 19 27.23 12.12 0.23
N GLU A 20 26.29 12.01 1.18
CA GLU A 20 25.50 10.77 1.37
C GLU A 20 24.67 10.41 0.14
N LEU A 21 24.09 11.42 -0.53
CA LEU A 21 23.39 11.18 -1.79
C LEU A 21 24.36 10.71 -2.90
N ALA A 22 25.55 11.30 -2.95
CA ALA A 22 26.56 10.95 -3.94
C ALA A 22 27.02 9.49 -3.77
N ASP A 23 27.30 9.08 -2.53
CA ASP A 23 27.70 7.71 -2.20
C ASP A 23 26.60 6.71 -2.59
N ARG A 24 25.33 7.04 -2.30
CA ARG A 24 24.19 6.18 -2.60
C ARG A 24 23.97 5.90 -4.09
N ILE A 25 24.36 6.83 -4.96
CA ILE A 25 24.22 6.66 -6.42
C ILE A 25 25.57 6.44 -7.12
N GLY A 26 26.66 6.24 -6.36
CA GLY A 26 27.98 5.94 -6.90
C GLY A 26 28.63 7.08 -7.69
N VAL A 27 28.45 8.33 -7.25
CA VAL A 27 29.05 9.53 -7.88
C VAL A 27 29.80 10.38 -6.86
N THR A 28 30.50 11.43 -7.31
CA THR A 28 31.20 12.35 -6.41
C THR A 28 30.26 13.41 -5.85
N ARG A 29 30.56 13.94 -4.65
CA ARG A 29 29.85 15.10 -4.06
C ARG A 29 29.76 16.27 -5.04
N LEU A 30 30.85 16.56 -5.75
CA LEU A 30 30.90 17.62 -6.75
C LEU A 30 29.92 17.39 -7.90
N ALA A 31 29.68 16.13 -8.29
CA ALA A 31 28.70 15.81 -9.32
C ALA A 31 27.26 16.11 -8.88
N ILE A 32 26.93 15.91 -7.60
CA ILE A 32 25.64 16.31 -7.01
C ILE A 32 25.52 17.83 -6.96
N ALA A 33 26.54 18.52 -6.44
CA ALA A 33 26.54 19.98 -6.35
C ALA A 33 26.39 20.65 -7.72
N ARG A 34 27.10 20.16 -8.74
CA ARG A 34 26.96 20.65 -10.12
C ARG A 34 25.57 20.38 -10.67
N LEU A 35 24.99 19.21 -10.39
CA LEU A 35 23.65 18.87 -10.85
C LEU A 35 22.58 19.78 -10.23
N GLU A 36 22.67 20.08 -8.93
CA GLU A 36 21.79 21.02 -8.24
C GLU A 36 21.93 22.45 -8.80
N ALA A 37 23.11 22.81 -9.32
CA ALA A 37 23.34 24.04 -10.07
C ALA A 37 22.90 23.96 -11.56
N GLY A 38 22.21 22.89 -11.97
CA GLY A 38 21.71 22.69 -13.35
C GLY A 38 22.73 22.12 -14.34
N VAL A 39 23.92 21.75 -13.88
CA VAL A 39 25.03 21.26 -14.72
C VAL A 39 25.21 19.75 -14.53
N GLY A 40 24.84 18.96 -15.54
CA GLY A 40 25.00 17.51 -15.51
C GLY A 40 24.36 16.81 -16.70
N SER A 41 24.31 15.48 -16.65
CA SER A 41 23.62 14.66 -17.65
C SER A 41 22.18 14.37 -17.23
N THR A 42 21.31 14.14 -18.21
CA THR A 42 19.95 13.62 -18.02
C THR A 42 19.98 12.35 -17.18
N ALA A 43 20.86 11.40 -17.50
CA ALA A 43 21.00 10.15 -16.76
C ALA A 43 21.27 10.37 -15.25
N ARG A 44 22.13 11.34 -14.90
CA ARG A 44 22.42 11.66 -13.50
C ARG A 44 21.23 12.32 -12.81
N MET A 45 20.53 13.22 -13.50
CA MET A 45 19.28 13.81 -13.00
C MET A 45 18.25 12.74 -12.68
N LEU A 46 18.06 11.76 -13.56
CA LEU A 46 17.15 10.65 -13.35
C LEU A 46 17.58 9.75 -12.18
N ALA A 47 18.88 9.47 -12.05
CA ALA A 47 19.41 8.70 -10.93
C ALA A 47 19.16 9.40 -9.58
N VAL A 48 19.39 10.72 -9.51
CA VAL A 48 19.10 11.54 -8.31
C VAL A 48 17.61 11.58 -8.02
N MET A 49 16.77 11.82 -9.02
CA MET A 49 15.31 11.80 -8.84
C MET A 49 14.83 10.44 -8.32
N ASN A 50 15.39 9.33 -8.81
CA ASN A 50 15.06 8.00 -8.35
C ASN A 50 15.50 7.78 -6.89
N ALA A 51 16.75 8.11 -6.54
CA ALA A 51 17.28 7.93 -5.19
C ALA A 51 16.54 8.76 -4.14
N LEU A 52 16.08 9.96 -4.53
CA LEU A 52 15.30 10.85 -3.68
C LEU A 52 13.79 10.60 -3.76
N GLU A 53 13.35 9.66 -4.60
CA GLU A 53 11.94 9.38 -4.90
C GLU A 53 11.14 10.62 -5.35
N VAL A 54 11.81 11.54 -6.05
CA VAL A 54 11.17 12.71 -6.63
C VAL A 54 10.39 12.28 -7.86
N ARG A 55 9.06 12.40 -7.78
CA ARG A 55 8.14 12.14 -8.89
C ARG A 55 7.43 13.42 -9.29
N LEU A 56 7.14 13.53 -10.59
CA LEU A 56 6.41 14.65 -11.16
C LEU A 56 5.01 14.21 -11.60
N SER A 57 4.06 15.12 -11.55
CA SER A 57 2.70 14.95 -12.07
C SER A 57 2.27 16.19 -12.85
N GLY A 58 1.19 16.07 -13.61
CA GLY A 58 0.78 17.13 -14.55
C GLY A 58 1.48 17.10 -15.92
N ILE A 59 2.16 15.99 -16.25
CA ILE A 59 2.83 15.75 -17.55
C ILE A 59 1.98 14.77 -18.39
N ALA A 60 2.47 13.56 -18.64
CA ALA A 60 1.74 12.43 -19.19
C ALA A 60 2.24 11.16 -18.47
N ARG A 61 1.63 9.99 -18.76
CA ARG A 61 2.09 8.72 -18.18
C ARG A 61 3.41 8.28 -18.85
N GLY A 62 4.32 7.71 -18.07
CA GLY A 62 5.62 7.21 -18.51
C GLY A 62 6.48 6.76 -17.32
N VAL A 63 7.41 5.84 -17.55
CA VAL A 63 8.29 5.27 -16.52
C VAL A 63 9.34 6.30 -16.10
N THR A 64 9.93 6.97 -17.09
CA THR A 64 10.95 8.02 -16.88
C THR A 64 10.41 9.40 -17.24
N LEU A 65 11.04 10.45 -16.72
CA LEU A 65 10.68 11.83 -17.07
C LEU A 65 10.78 12.10 -18.60
N PRO A 66 11.84 11.69 -19.32
CA PRO A 66 11.91 11.73 -20.77
C PRO A 66 10.70 11.12 -21.49
N GLU A 67 10.28 9.91 -21.08
CA GLU A 67 9.11 9.25 -21.65
C GLU A 67 7.83 10.02 -21.40
N GLN A 68 7.65 10.55 -20.18
CA GLN A 68 6.50 11.38 -19.83
C GLN A 68 6.45 12.64 -20.70
N LEU A 69 7.59 13.29 -20.94
CA LEU A 69 7.68 14.47 -21.80
C LEU A 69 7.36 14.13 -23.26
N ARG A 70 7.92 13.04 -23.79
CA ARG A 70 7.61 12.56 -25.14
C ARG A 70 6.11 12.23 -25.28
N ALA A 71 5.55 11.48 -24.34
CA ALA A 71 4.14 11.13 -24.33
C ALA A 71 3.25 12.38 -24.22
N ARG A 72 3.66 13.39 -23.46
CA ARG A 72 2.95 14.66 -23.35
C ARG A 72 2.99 15.44 -24.66
N ARG A 73 4.16 15.54 -25.30
CA ARG A 73 4.32 16.14 -26.63
C ARG A 73 3.38 15.49 -27.65
N LEU A 74 3.37 14.16 -27.71
CA LEU A 74 2.49 13.41 -28.62
C LEU A 74 1.00 13.67 -28.33
N ARG A 75 0.60 13.75 -27.05
CA ARG A 75 -0.79 14.10 -26.68
C ARG A 75 -1.19 15.52 -27.04
N LEU A 76 -0.23 16.44 -27.10
CA LEU A 76 -0.45 17.81 -27.56
C LEU A 76 -0.47 17.92 -29.09
N GLY A 77 -0.13 16.85 -29.82
CA GLY A 77 -0.04 16.86 -31.28
C GLY A 77 1.20 17.57 -31.81
N TRP A 78 2.18 17.90 -30.96
CA TRP A 78 3.36 18.67 -31.37
C TRP A 78 4.43 17.80 -32.03
N SER A 79 4.96 18.29 -33.14
CA SER A 79 6.15 17.69 -33.78
C SER A 79 7.41 17.92 -32.94
N VAL A 80 8.48 17.17 -33.20
CA VAL A 80 9.77 17.39 -32.54
C VAL A 80 10.32 18.78 -32.89
N ALA A 81 10.13 19.24 -34.13
CA ALA A 81 10.54 20.57 -34.59
C ALA A 81 9.78 21.69 -33.86
N GLU A 82 8.49 21.53 -33.64
CA GLU A 82 7.69 22.51 -32.92
C GLU A 82 8.11 22.64 -31.44
N VAL A 83 8.45 21.52 -30.80
CA VAL A 83 8.96 21.56 -29.42
C VAL A 83 10.38 22.11 -29.34
N ALA A 84 11.22 21.83 -30.34
CA ALA A 84 12.55 22.39 -30.46
C ALA A 84 12.49 23.93 -30.48
N ASP A 85 11.62 24.50 -31.32
CA ASP A 85 11.38 25.95 -31.39
C ASP A 85 10.89 26.51 -30.05
N ARG A 86 9.82 25.94 -29.48
CA ARG A 86 9.25 26.37 -28.19
C ARG A 86 10.21 26.29 -27.01
N SER A 87 11.18 25.39 -27.04
CA SER A 87 12.16 25.18 -25.96
C SER A 87 13.50 25.88 -26.20
N GLY A 88 13.71 26.47 -27.38
CA GLY A 88 15.01 27.00 -27.80
C GLY A 88 16.10 25.92 -27.87
N LEU A 89 15.72 24.71 -28.30
CA LEU A 89 16.60 23.56 -28.49
C LEU A 89 16.68 23.20 -29.97
N THR A 90 17.69 22.43 -30.37
CA THR A 90 17.70 21.82 -31.72
C THR A 90 16.80 20.60 -31.76
N VAL A 91 16.28 20.25 -32.94
CA VAL A 91 15.51 19.00 -33.16
C VAL A 91 16.29 17.80 -32.63
N LYS A 92 17.60 17.72 -32.93
CA LYS A 92 18.44 16.62 -32.48
C LYS A 92 18.57 16.56 -30.96
N THR A 93 18.65 17.71 -30.29
CA THR A 93 18.71 17.77 -28.83
C THR A 93 17.41 17.27 -28.20
N VAL A 94 16.24 17.60 -28.77
CA VAL A 94 14.95 17.11 -28.28
C VAL A 94 14.89 15.59 -28.40
N GLU A 95 15.28 15.01 -29.54
CA GLU A 95 15.32 13.56 -29.73
C GLU A 95 16.22 12.86 -28.70
N VAL A 96 17.43 13.39 -28.48
CA VAL A 96 18.39 12.83 -27.52
C VAL A 96 17.85 12.88 -26.10
N VAL A 97 17.19 13.97 -25.72
CA VAL A 97 16.58 14.11 -24.39
C VAL A 97 15.38 13.18 -24.22
N GLU A 98 14.50 13.07 -25.22
CA GLU A 98 13.36 12.14 -25.19
C GLU A 98 13.79 10.67 -25.16
N ALA A 99 14.98 10.35 -25.68
CA ALA A 99 15.62 9.04 -25.56
C ALA A 99 16.32 8.81 -24.20
N GLY A 100 16.24 9.76 -23.27
CA GLY A 100 16.82 9.65 -21.92
C GLY A 100 18.30 10.03 -21.81
N SER A 101 18.86 10.64 -22.85
CA SER A 101 20.26 11.08 -22.91
C SER A 101 20.36 12.61 -22.92
N GLY A 102 21.58 13.15 -23.06
CA GLY A 102 21.81 14.60 -23.13
C GLY A 102 22.05 15.27 -21.78
N SER A 103 21.91 16.59 -21.75
CA SER A 103 22.21 17.42 -20.58
C SER A 103 20.97 17.69 -19.73
N ALA A 104 21.19 17.83 -18.42
CA ALA A 104 20.18 18.26 -17.45
C ALA A 104 19.54 19.60 -17.86
N ALA A 105 20.34 20.54 -18.35
CA ALA A 105 19.85 21.83 -18.83
C ALA A 105 18.84 21.69 -19.99
N SER A 106 19.12 20.82 -20.96
CA SER A 106 18.18 20.56 -22.07
C SER A 106 16.91 19.86 -21.60
N LEU A 107 17.02 18.93 -20.64
CA LEU A 107 15.85 18.29 -20.02
C LEU A 107 14.94 19.31 -19.30
N LEU A 108 15.54 20.26 -18.56
CA LEU A 108 14.81 21.32 -17.86
C LEU A 108 14.10 22.29 -18.82
N LYS A 109 14.76 22.66 -19.92
CA LYS A 109 14.14 23.47 -21.00
C LYS A 109 12.95 22.73 -21.63
N LEU A 110 13.13 21.44 -21.92
CA LEU A 110 12.06 20.61 -22.48
C LEU A 110 10.87 20.47 -21.51
N LEU A 111 11.14 20.24 -20.22
CA LEU A 111 10.12 20.18 -19.17
C LEU A 111 9.31 21.48 -19.10
N THR A 112 9.99 22.62 -19.13
CA THR A 112 9.34 23.95 -19.06
C THR A 112 8.45 24.21 -20.26
N ALA A 113 8.90 23.83 -21.47
CA ALA A 113 8.14 24.03 -22.70
C ALA A 113 6.94 23.07 -22.83
N VAL A 114 7.11 21.80 -22.47
CA VAL A 114 6.11 20.74 -22.73
C VAL A 114 5.12 20.56 -21.57
N ALA A 115 5.55 20.82 -20.34
CA ALA A 115 4.72 20.66 -19.15
C ALA A 115 4.93 21.77 -18.11
N PRO A 116 4.55 23.02 -18.43
CA PRO A 116 4.74 24.17 -17.52
C PRO A 116 3.95 24.04 -16.20
N ARG A 117 2.87 23.25 -16.20
CA ARG A 117 2.03 22.96 -15.02
C ARG A 117 2.48 21.70 -14.26
N ALA A 118 3.63 21.13 -14.62
CA ALA A 118 4.18 20.02 -13.87
C ALA A 118 4.50 20.48 -12.44
N HIS A 119 4.26 19.59 -11.47
CA HIS A 119 4.53 19.84 -10.06
C HIS A 119 5.05 18.55 -9.43
N ARG A 120 5.81 18.68 -8.33
CA ARG A 120 6.19 17.52 -7.52
C ARG A 120 4.93 16.87 -6.97
N SER A 121 4.77 15.58 -7.22
CA SER A 121 3.74 14.80 -6.56
C SER A 121 4.33 14.09 -5.36
N LYS A 122 3.51 13.93 -4.32
CA LYS A 122 3.78 12.90 -3.31
C LYS A 122 3.98 11.59 -4.07
N PRO A 123 4.94 10.72 -3.68
CA PRO A 123 5.05 9.41 -4.30
C PRO A 123 3.65 8.84 -4.32
N ALA A 124 3.19 8.45 -5.51
CA ALA A 124 1.86 7.88 -5.64
C ALA A 124 1.80 6.76 -4.59
N LYS A 125 1.07 7.00 -3.49
CA LYS A 125 0.54 5.91 -2.71
C LYS A 125 -0.42 5.29 -3.68
N SER A 126 0.09 4.36 -4.50
CA SER A 126 -0.78 3.41 -5.12
C SER A 126 -1.59 2.85 -3.96
N SER A 127 -2.89 2.79 -4.15
CA SER A 127 -3.78 1.96 -3.33
C SER A 127 -3.39 0.47 -3.34
N TRP A 128 -2.20 0.12 -3.90
CA TRP A 128 -1.78 -1.20 -4.34
C TRP A 128 -0.24 -1.41 -4.36
N SER A 129 0.59 -0.63 -3.66
CA SER A 129 2.00 -1.03 -3.45
C SER A 129 2.07 -2.03 -2.30
N PHE A 130 1.83 -3.29 -2.61
CA PHE A 130 2.32 -4.42 -1.83
C PHE A 130 3.84 -4.42 -1.96
N ASP A 131 4.52 -3.84 -0.98
CA ASP A 131 5.90 -4.17 -0.70
C ASP A 131 5.86 -5.35 0.29
N HIS A 132 6.24 -6.54 -0.19
CA HIS A 132 6.22 -7.77 0.61
C HIS A 132 7.47 -7.92 1.49
N THR A 133 8.31 -6.89 1.64
CA THR A 133 9.63 -7.02 2.28
C THR A 133 9.79 -6.23 3.59
N GLY A 134 8.79 -5.47 4.01
CA GLY A 134 8.75 -4.85 5.34
C GLY A 134 7.36 -4.97 5.94
N TYR A 135 7.24 -5.55 7.14
CA TYR A 135 6.06 -5.40 7.99
C TYR A 135 5.89 -3.90 8.29
N ASP A 136 5.21 -3.19 7.39
CA ASP A 136 5.04 -1.74 7.39
C ASP A 136 4.09 -1.32 8.54
N GLU A 137 4.29 -0.13 9.10
CA GLU A 137 3.31 0.60 9.92
C GLU A 137 1.89 0.56 9.31
N ARG A 138 1.78 0.47 7.98
CA ARG A 138 0.51 0.29 7.26
C ARG A 138 -0.27 -0.97 7.64
N ASP A 139 0.36 -2.04 8.09
CA ASP A 139 -0.31 -3.28 8.51
C ASP A 139 -0.60 -3.35 10.01
N LYS A 140 -0.10 -2.39 10.79
CA LYS A 140 -0.48 -2.23 12.21
C LYS A 140 -1.87 -1.61 12.29
N ARG A 141 -2.89 -2.48 12.21
CA ARG A 141 -4.31 -2.13 12.32
C ARG A 141 -4.87 -2.79 13.57
N PHE A 142 -4.72 -2.17 14.74
CA PHE A 142 -5.22 -2.78 15.97
C PHE A 142 -6.73 -2.60 16.06
N THR A 143 -7.45 -3.68 16.33
CA THR A 143 -8.91 -3.65 16.49
C THR A 143 -9.24 -2.82 17.73
N PRO A 144 -10.06 -1.77 17.62
CA PRO A 144 -10.39 -0.95 18.78
C PRO A 144 -11.24 -1.74 19.78
N LYS A 145 -11.06 -1.46 21.08
CA LYS A 145 -11.73 -2.18 22.16
C LYS A 145 -13.25 -2.26 21.97
N TRP A 146 -13.90 -1.15 21.60
CA TRP A 146 -15.36 -1.12 21.40
C TRP A 146 -15.86 -2.12 20.34
N PHE A 147 -15.02 -2.50 19.37
CA PHE A 147 -15.38 -3.49 18.36
C PHE A 147 -15.13 -4.91 18.87
N LEU A 148 -14.03 -5.12 19.60
CA LEU A 148 -13.74 -6.39 20.28
C LEU A 148 -14.82 -6.75 21.31
N ASP A 149 -15.33 -5.78 22.06
CA ASP A 149 -16.40 -6.00 23.03
C ASP A 149 -17.67 -6.57 22.36
N LYS A 150 -17.95 -6.18 21.09
CA LYS A 150 -19.07 -6.74 20.31
C LYS A 150 -18.81 -8.18 19.87
N VAL A 151 -17.56 -8.50 19.54
CA VAL A 151 -17.15 -9.87 19.21
C VAL A 151 -17.29 -10.76 20.44
N VAL A 152 -16.84 -10.29 21.60
CA VAL A 152 -16.92 -11.04 22.86
C VAL A 152 -18.37 -11.22 23.31
N ASP A 153 -19.20 -10.20 23.18
CA ASP A 153 -20.64 -10.30 23.52
C ASP A 153 -21.36 -11.34 22.65
N ALA A 154 -21.00 -11.43 21.36
CA ALA A 154 -21.64 -12.35 20.43
C ALA A 154 -21.08 -13.77 20.49
N PHE A 155 -19.75 -13.95 20.51
CA PHE A 155 -19.07 -15.24 20.33
C PHE A 155 -18.42 -15.79 21.61
N GLY A 156 -18.34 -14.98 22.67
CA GLY A 156 -17.66 -15.31 23.93
C GLY A 156 -16.21 -14.84 24.00
N LEU A 157 -15.52 -15.19 25.08
CA LEU A 157 -14.13 -14.79 25.32
C LEU A 157 -13.20 -15.35 24.23
N ILE A 158 -12.21 -14.55 23.83
CA ILE A 158 -11.23 -14.94 22.81
C ILE A 158 -10.18 -15.87 23.44
N ASP A 159 -10.03 -17.07 22.91
CA ASP A 159 -8.98 -17.99 23.33
C ASP A 159 -7.66 -17.69 22.62
N LEU A 160 -7.72 -17.35 21.34
CA LEU A 160 -6.55 -17.16 20.49
C LEU A 160 -6.60 -15.86 19.67
N ASP A 161 -5.51 -15.08 19.73
CA ASP A 161 -5.17 -14.07 18.74
C ASP A 161 -3.86 -14.49 18.03
N PRO A 162 -3.94 -15.08 16.83
CA PRO A 162 -2.75 -15.51 16.11
C PRO A 162 -2.05 -14.35 15.38
N CYS A 163 -2.65 -13.14 15.38
CA CYS A 163 -2.12 -11.92 14.78
C CYS A 163 -1.66 -10.92 15.86
N GLY A 164 -1.21 -11.45 17.00
CA GLY A 164 -0.93 -10.67 18.20
C GLY A 164 0.18 -9.63 18.01
N HIS A 165 0.06 -8.54 18.76
CA HIS A 165 1.06 -7.48 18.86
C HIS A 165 1.05 -6.89 20.27
N GLU A 166 2.21 -6.46 20.79
CA GLU A 166 2.34 -5.93 22.16
C GLU A 166 1.44 -4.73 22.44
N GLN A 167 1.20 -3.92 21.41
CA GLN A 167 0.38 -2.71 21.46
C GLN A 167 -1.11 -2.94 21.10
N SER A 168 -1.50 -4.18 20.82
CA SER A 168 -2.89 -4.52 20.48
C SER A 168 -3.76 -4.59 21.74
N ALA A 169 -4.99 -4.05 21.66
CA ALA A 169 -5.99 -4.13 22.72
C ALA A 169 -6.69 -5.50 22.82
N VAL A 170 -6.30 -6.49 22.01
CA VAL A 170 -6.92 -7.82 22.03
C VAL A 170 -6.57 -8.55 23.32
N GLU A 171 -7.60 -8.87 24.09
CA GLU A 171 -7.55 -9.67 25.32
C GLU A 171 -7.89 -11.13 24.95
N ALA A 172 -6.86 -11.92 24.64
CA ALA A 172 -6.99 -13.35 24.35
C ALA A 172 -6.20 -14.19 25.35
N LYS A 173 -6.66 -15.41 25.66
CA LYS A 173 -5.93 -16.33 26.55
C LYS A 173 -4.52 -16.63 26.04
N ARG A 174 -4.36 -16.76 24.72
CA ARG A 174 -3.08 -16.86 24.03
C ARG A 174 -3.01 -15.86 22.89
N ARG A 175 -1.87 -15.15 22.80
CA ARG A 175 -1.53 -14.29 21.68
C ARG A 175 -0.25 -14.79 21.05
N ILE A 176 -0.25 -15.04 19.75
CA ILE A 176 0.97 -15.37 19.02
C ILE A 176 1.60 -14.05 18.58
N ILE A 177 2.77 -13.75 19.14
CA ILE A 177 3.51 -12.51 18.94
C ILE A 177 4.91 -12.89 18.44
N LEU A 178 5.52 -12.05 17.61
CA LEU A 178 6.90 -12.24 17.17
C LEU A 178 7.84 -12.46 18.36
N PRO A 179 8.83 -13.37 18.24
CA PRO A 179 9.29 -14.02 17.01
C PRO A 179 8.47 -15.25 16.57
N GLU A 180 7.43 -15.67 17.32
CA GLU A 180 6.56 -16.76 16.87
C GLU A 180 5.71 -16.31 15.67
N CYS A 181 5.70 -17.11 14.60
CA CYS A 181 4.93 -16.80 13.39
C CYS A 181 3.51 -17.35 13.52
N GLY A 182 2.49 -16.48 13.53
CA GLY A 182 1.09 -16.89 13.64
C GLY A 182 0.56 -17.80 12.53
N LEU A 183 1.18 -17.80 11.34
CA LEU A 183 0.86 -18.75 10.27
C LEU A 183 1.39 -20.17 10.54
N ALA A 184 2.48 -20.29 11.31
CA ALA A 184 3.14 -21.56 11.63
C ALA A 184 2.85 -22.06 13.06
N GLY A 185 2.40 -21.16 13.95
CA GLY A 185 2.07 -21.50 15.32
C GLY A 185 0.85 -22.43 15.41
N ALA A 186 0.82 -23.21 16.49
CA ALA A 186 -0.32 -24.06 16.81
C ALA A 186 -1.54 -23.19 17.12
N TRP A 187 -2.68 -23.48 16.50
CA TRP A 187 -3.96 -22.84 16.85
C TRP A 187 -4.74 -23.82 17.73
N SER A 188 -5.40 -23.29 18.76
CA SER A 188 -6.24 -24.07 19.65
C SER A 188 -7.22 -23.17 20.41
N GLY A 189 -8.34 -23.75 20.84
CA GLY A 189 -9.36 -23.07 21.63
C GLY A 189 -10.73 -23.07 20.95
N ARG A 190 -11.71 -22.48 21.61
CA ARG A 190 -13.07 -22.35 21.08
C ARG A 190 -13.13 -21.19 20.09
N LEU A 191 -12.63 -20.00 20.47
CA LEU A 191 -12.71 -18.80 19.64
C LEU A 191 -11.34 -18.24 19.28
N ALA A 192 -11.04 -18.16 17.98
CA ALA A 192 -9.94 -17.36 17.47
C ALA A 192 -10.43 -16.05 16.85
N TRP A 193 -9.86 -14.93 17.30
CA TRP A 193 -10.02 -13.63 16.66
C TRP A 193 -8.81 -13.35 15.75
N VAL A 194 -9.06 -13.10 14.47
CA VAL A 194 -8.00 -12.96 13.46
C VAL A 194 -8.12 -11.62 12.75
N ASN A 195 -7.23 -10.69 13.06
CA ASN A 195 -7.08 -9.43 12.33
C ASN A 195 -5.67 -9.38 11.73
N PRO A 196 -5.46 -9.97 10.53
CA PRO A 196 -4.13 -10.20 10.00
C PRO A 196 -3.54 -8.93 9.37
N PRO A 197 -2.23 -8.92 9.06
CA PRO A 197 -1.68 -8.00 8.07
C PRO A 197 -2.43 -8.17 6.74
N PHE A 198 -3.13 -7.12 6.30
CA PHE A 198 -3.99 -7.17 5.11
C PHE A 198 -3.20 -7.40 3.82
N SER A 199 -1.89 -7.15 3.83
CA SER A 199 -0.96 -7.52 2.76
C SER A 199 -0.78 -9.04 2.56
N ALA A 200 -1.23 -9.86 3.50
CA ALA A 200 -1.12 -11.32 3.43
C ALA A 200 -2.49 -12.02 3.57
N VAL A 201 -3.59 -11.30 3.37
CA VAL A 201 -4.95 -11.76 3.69
C VAL A 201 -5.28 -13.15 3.13
N VAL A 202 -4.87 -13.45 1.90
CA VAL A 202 -5.13 -14.76 1.26
C VAL A 202 -4.46 -15.91 2.04
N LYS A 203 -3.20 -15.74 2.44
CA LYS A 203 -2.47 -16.74 3.24
C LYS A 203 -3.14 -16.99 4.59
N TRP A 204 -3.66 -15.93 5.21
CA TRP A 204 -4.37 -16.02 6.48
C TRP A 204 -5.75 -16.67 6.32
N MET A 205 -6.46 -16.40 5.22
CA MET A 205 -7.72 -17.10 4.90
C MET A 205 -7.48 -18.58 4.68
N ASP A 206 -6.40 -18.96 4.00
CA ASP A 206 -6.03 -20.36 3.80
C ASP A 206 -5.70 -21.06 5.12
N ARG A 207 -4.94 -20.40 6.01
CA ARG A 207 -4.61 -20.92 7.33
C ARG A 207 -5.84 -21.04 8.22
N ALA A 208 -6.71 -20.03 8.25
CA ALA A 208 -7.95 -20.05 9.04
C ALA A 208 -8.90 -21.15 8.55
N SER A 209 -9.09 -21.27 7.24
CA SER A 209 -9.88 -22.36 6.65
C SER A 209 -9.33 -23.72 7.04
N ALA A 210 -8.00 -23.91 6.95
CA ALA A 210 -7.36 -25.17 7.34
C ALA A 210 -7.52 -25.45 8.85
N ALA A 211 -7.31 -24.45 9.72
CA ALA A 211 -7.46 -24.59 11.17
C ALA A 211 -8.86 -25.06 11.57
N TRP A 212 -9.88 -24.51 10.91
CA TRP A 212 -11.26 -24.90 11.14
C TRP A 212 -11.58 -26.29 10.55
N GLU A 213 -11.13 -26.56 9.31
CA GLU A 213 -11.32 -27.86 8.64
C GLU A 213 -10.69 -29.02 9.42
N THR A 214 -9.56 -28.80 10.08
CA THR A 214 -8.87 -29.81 10.92
C THR A 214 -9.37 -29.85 12.36
N GLY A 215 -10.28 -28.96 12.75
CA GLY A 215 -10.81 -28.88 14.13
C GLY A 215 -9.80 -28.35 15.15
N GLU A 216 -8.76 -27.62 14.73
CA GLU A 216 -7.84 -26.94 15.64
C GLU A 216 -8.57 -25.88 16.47
N VAL A 217 -9.52 -25.16 15.85
CA VAL A 217 -10.34 -24.13 16.51
C VAL A 217 -11.80 -24.31 16.12
N GLU A 218 -12.72 -24.22 17.09
CA GLU A 218 -14.15 -24.42 16.85
C GLU A 218 -14.77 -23.29 16.01
N THR A 219 -14.49 -22.04 16.39
CA THR A 219 -15.02 -20.83 15.75
C THR A 219 -13.87 -19.86 15.45
N ILE A 220 -13.84 -19.36 14.21
CA ILE A 220 -12.87 -18.36 13.79
C ILE A 220 -13.62 -17.13 13.29
N VAL A 221 -13.33 -15.97 13.86
CA VAL A 221 -13.87 -14.68 13.43
C VAL A 221 -12.72 -13.84 12.88
N MET A 222 -12.74 -13.57 11.57
CA MET A 222 -11.65 -12.93 10.86
C MET A 222 -12.06 -11.60 10.25
N LEU A 223 -11.36 -10.51 10.57
CA LEU A 223 -11.58 -9.17 10.04
C LEU A 223 -10.65 -8.86 8.87
N VAL A 224 -11.22 -8.55 7.71
CA VAL A 224 -10.45 -8.34 6.47
C VAL A 224 -11.08 -7.29 5.56
N PRO A 225 -10.33 -6.73 4.58
CA PRO A 225 -10.92 -5.96 3.49
C PRO A 225 -11.93 -6.80 2.71
N ALA A 226 -13.02 -6.17 2.25
CA ALA A 226 -14.01 -6.82 1.40
C ALA A 226 -13.45 -7.08 -0.01
N ARG A 227 -12.67 -8.16 -0.13
CA ARG A 227 -12.05 -8.66 -1.37
C ARG A 227 -12.44 -10.12 -1.54
N THR A 228 -13.34 -10.36 -2.47
CA THR A 228 -13.95 -11.68 -2.69
C THR A 228 -13.41 -12.37 -3.94
N ASP A 229 -12.54 -11.72 -4.71
CA ASP A 229 -12.02 -12.17 -6.01
C ASP A 229 -10.93 -13.23 -5.92
N SER A 230 -10.35 -13.47 -4.73
CA SER A 230 -9.30 -14.48 -4.56
C SER A 230 -9.83 -15.90 -4.74
N GLU A 231 -8.99 -16.79 -5.27
CA GLU A 231 -9.34 -18.21 -5.43
C GLU A 231 -9.69 -18.86 -4.08
N THR A 232 -8.89 -18.59 -3.04
CA THR A 232 -9.17 -19.05 -1.67
C THR A 232 -10.57 -18.63 -1.22
N TYR A 233 -10.94 -17.37 -1.44
CA TYR A 233 -12.27 -16.91 -1.06
C TYR A 233 -13.35 -17.63 -1.88
N GLN A 234 -13.22 -17.64 -3.20
CA GLN A 234 -14.22 -18.21 -4.11
C GLN A 234 -14.42 -19.71 -3.95
N ARG A 235 -13.36 -20.47 -3.61
CA ARG A 235 -13.41 -21.93 -3.56
C ARG A 235 -13.56 -22.53 -2.18
N ARG A 236 -13.04 -21.87 -1.14
CA ARG A 236 -13.01 -22.40 0.24
C ARG A 236 -13.87 -21.57 1.18
N VAL A 237 -13.55 -20.28 1.32
CA VAL A 237 -14.23 -19.41 2.29
C VAL A 237 -15.71 -19.30 2.00
N SER A 238 -16.08 -18.96 0.76
CA SER A 238 -17.46 -18.74 0.36
C SER A 238 -18.36 -19.97 0.56
N LYS A 239 -17.79 -21.18 0.64
CA LYS A 239 -18.54 -22.43 0.80
C LYS A 239 -18.67 -22.89 2.26
N ASN A 240 -17.74 -22.47 3.10
CA ASN A 240 -17.58 -23.01 4.45
C ASN A 240 -17.76 -21.96 5.55
N ALA A 241 -17.83 -20.67 5.20
CA ALA A 241 -17.87 -19.56 6.15
C ALA A 241 -18.96 -18.55 5.83
N ASP A 242 -19.58 -18.02 6.88
CA ASP A 242 -20.44 -16.85 6.79
C ASP A 242 -19.59 -15.60 6.53
N THR A 243 -20.05 -14.73 5.63
CA THR A 243 -19.41 -13.43 5.39
C THR A 243 -20.36 -12.30 5.72
N LEU A 244 -19.95 -11.43 6.65
CA LEU A 244 -20.68 -10.24 7.04
C LEU A 244 -19.98 -9.00 6.47
N PHE A 245 -20.60 -8.35 5.49
CA PHE A 245 -20.13 -7.07 4.96
C PHE A 245 -20.54 -5.95 5.92
N LEU A 246 -19.56 -5.35 6.60
CA LEU A 246 -19.81 -4.40 7.68
C LEU A 246 -20.36 -3.07 7.15
N GLY A 247 -21.37 -2.54 7.83
CA GLY A 247 -21.85 -1.18 7.66
C GLY A 247 -20.94 -0.18 8.38
N GLY A 248 -20.57 0.89 7.68
CA GLY A 248 -19.65 1.91 8.21
C GLY A 248 -18.18 1.49 8.13
N ARG A 249 -17.29 2.29 8.72
CA ARG A 249 -15.84 2.09 8.66
C ARG A 249 -15.25 2.04 10.07
N ILE A 250 -14.55 0.96 10.38
CA ILE A 250 -13.78 0.84 11.61
C ILE A 250 -12.61 1.84 11.55
N ARG A 251 -12.44 2.59 12.64
CA ARG A 251 -11.22 3.37 12.90
C ARG A 251 -10.29 2.49 13.72
N PHE A 252 -9.23 2.01 13.10
CA PHE A 252 -8.24 1.17 13.77
C PHE A 252 -7.42 2.00 14.76
N GLU A 253 -6.94 1.35 15.81
CA GLU A 253 -5.91 1.91 16.68
C GLU A 253 -4.53 1.70 16.03
N SER A 254 -3.61 2.62 16.28
CA SER A 254 -2.21 2.51 15.87
C SER A 254 -1.28 2.96 16.99
N PRO A 255 0.01 2.55 16.97
CA PRO A 255 0.99 2.99 17.97
C PRO A 255 1.10 4.51 18.11
N GLN A 256 0.78 5.28 17.06
CA GLN A 256 0.89 6.74 17.01
C GLN A 256 -0.45 7.46 17.28
N GLY A 257 -1.51 6.75 17.68
CA GLY A 257 -2.84 7.28 17.96
C GLY A 257 -3.95 6.66 17.10
N LEU A 258 -5.18 7.23 17.15
CA LEU A 258 -6.28 6.77 16.31
C LEU A 258 -5.92 6.86 14.83
N ALA A 259 -5.93 5.73 14.13
CA ALA A 259 -5.71 5.71 12.69
C ALA A 259 -6.93 6.24 11.94
N TRP A 260 -6.68 6.78 10.75
CA TRP A 260 -7.74 7.16 9.81
C TRP A 260 -8.65 5.96 9.50
N ALA A 261 -9.95 6.23 9.32
CA ALA A 261 -10.89 5.21 8.88
C ALA A 261 -10.37 4.53 7.61
N ALA A 262 -10.40 3.20 7.57
CA ALA A 262 -9.90 2.46 6.42
C ALA A 262 -10.57 2.95 5.12
N PRO A 263 -9.80 3.27 4.06
CA PRO A 263 -10.36 3.81 2.81
C PRO A 263 -11.08 2.73 1.96
N PHE A 264 -11.31 1.55 2.52
CA PHE A 264 -11.92 0.39 1.89
C PHE A 264 -12.97 -0.22 2.82
N SER A 265 -13.93 -0.93 2.23
CA SER A 265 -14.93 -1.68 2.99
C SER A 265 -14.30 -2.88 3.70
N LEU A 266 -14.86 -3.23 4.86
CA LEU A 266 -14.43 -4.37 5.66
C LEU A 266 -15.51 -5.43 5.67
N MET A 267 -15.08 -6.68 5.82
CA MET A 267 -15.95 -7.81 6.08
C MET A 267 -15.42 -8.63 7.25
N ILE A 268 -16.33 -9.31 7.94
CA ILE A 268 -16.02 -10.36 8.90
C ILE A 268 -16.29 -11.70 8.21
N VAL A 269 -15.36 -12.63 8.29
CA VAL A 269 -15.52 -14.01 7.84
C VAL A 269 -15.58 -14.91 9.06
N ILE A 270 -16.59 -15.77 9.12
CA ILE A 270 -16.92 -16.57 10.30
C ILE A 270 -16.99 -18.04 9.90
N TRP A 271 -16.05 -18.84 10.41
CA TRP A 271 -16.14 -20.30 10.34
C TRP A 271 -16.68 -20.84 11.66
N GLY A 272 -17.58 -21.82 11.60
CA GLY A 272 -18.11 -22.49 12.79
C GLY A 272 -18.89 -21.58 13.77
N GLY A 273 -19.44 -20.46 13.28
CA GLY A 273 -20.27 -19.57 14.11
C GLY A 273 -21.68 -20.13 14.27
N ASP A 274 -22.20 -20.18 15.49
CA ASP A 274 -23.60 -20.53 15.71
C ASP A 274 -24.54 -19.40 15.25
N GLU A 275 -25.73 -19.77 14.79
CA GLU A 275 -26.69 -18.82 14.21
C GLU A 275 -27.07 -17.70 15.19
N SER A 276 -27.25 -18.02 16.48
CA SER A 276 -27.55 -17.04 17.53
C SER A 276 -26.43 -16.02 17.72
N ALA A 277 -25.17 -16.45 17.75
CA ALA A 277 -24.01 -15.59 17.88
C ALA A 277 -23.85 -14.70 16.66
N ILE A 278 -24.05 -15.24 15.46
CA ILE A 278 -23.96 -14.45 14.22
C ILE A 278 -25.05 -13.37 14.20
N GLU A 279 -26.30 -13.71 14.51
CA GLU A 279 -27.38 -12.72 14.56
C GLU A 279 -27.17 -11.69 15.68
N ARG A 280 -26.70 -12.13 16.86
CA ARG A 280 -26.32 -11.22 17.95
C ARG A 280 -25.23 -10.23 17.54
N PHE A 281 -24.20 -10.70 16.83
CA PHE A 281 -23.18 -9.81 16.30
C PHE A 281 -23.75 -8.80 15.30
N ARG A 282 -24.69 -9.21 14.45
CA ARG A 282 -25.34 -8.34 13.45
C ARG A 282 -26.21 -7.25 14.09
N GLU A 283 -26.84 -7.51 15.23
CA GLU A 283 -27.55 -6.49 16.02
C GLU A 283 -26.58 -5.41 16.53
N LEU A 284 -25.40 -5.81 16.99
CA LEU A 284 -24.37 -4.91 17.53
C LEU A 284 -23.56 -4.19 16.44
N ALA A 285 -23.37 -4.85 15.30
CA ALA A 285 -22.58 -4.40 14.16
C ALA A 285 -23.38 -4.61 12.87
N PRO A 286 -24.19 -3.60 12.46
CA PRO A 286 -25.03 -3.69 11.27
C PRO A 286 -24.22 -4.15 10.06
N SER A 287 -24.70 -5.20 9.39
CA SER A 287 -23.99 -5.84 8.29
C SER A 287 -24.92 -6.63 7.38
N VAL A 288 -24.50 -6.77 6.12
CA VAL A 288 -25.14 -7.65 5.14
C VAL A 288 -24.49 -9.02 5.23
N ARG A 289 -25.29 -10.07 5.46
CA ARG A 289 -24.82 -11.45 5.59
C ARG A 289 -24.93 -12.19 4.27
N MET A 290 -23.83 -12.81 3.86
CA MET A 290 -23.78 -13.85 2.83
C MET A 290 -23.51 -15.17 3.53
N ARG A 291 -24.46 -16.10 3.42
CA ARG A 291 -24.30 -17.46 3.96
C ARG A 291 -23.33 -18.27 3.11
N PRO A 292 -22.71 -19.32 3.67
CA PRO A 292 -21.90 -20.23 2.89
C PRO A 292 -22.70 -20.80 1.72
N TRP A 293 -22.10 -20.79 0.53
CA TRP A 293 -22.59 -21.44 -0.67
C TRP A 293 -22.45 -22.95 -0.50
N ALA A 294 -23.48 -23.57 0.07
CA ALA A 294 -23.67 -25.00 -0.07
C ALA A 294 -24.08 -25.28 -1.53
N SER A 295 -23.35 -26.17 -2.23
CA SER A 295 -23.99 -26.88 -3.34
C SER A 295 -25.27 -27.50 -2.78
N PRO A 296 -26.45 -27.34 -3.44
CA PRO A 296 -27.62 -28.06 -3.03
C PRO A 296 -27.28 -29.55 -2.97
N SER A 297 -27.52 -30.18 -1.81
CA SER A 297 -27.51 -31.63 -1.64
C SER A 297 -28.54 -32.29 -2.55
#